data_AF-A0A3M1ZAI9-F1
#
_entry.id   AF-A0A3M1ZAI9-F1
#
_cell.length_a   1.000
_cell.length_b   1.000
_cell.length_c   1.000
_cell.angle_alpha   90.00
_cell.angle_beta   90.00
_cell.angle_gamma   90.00
#
_symmetry.space_group_name_H-M   'P 1'
#
loop_
_entity.id
_entity.type
_entity.pdbx_description
1 polymer ?
#
loop_
_entity_poly.entity_id
_entity_poly.type
_entity_poly.pdbx_seq_one_letter_code
_entity_poly.pdbx_strand_id
1 'polypeptide(L)'
;NAYLDRREPWKTIKNDPTDAARSVYTILRVIDNLKTLLAPFLPFSSQKVHEYLGYDGQIFGDLVIRDVQEETRAHNVLFYDGSKAIGRWEASQLPAGQALRQPAPLYVKLDPEIVEQERQYLGQPREEGAITFDEN
;
A
#
# COMPACT_ATOMS: atom_id res chain seq x y z
N ASN A 1 3.49 14.96 -10.51
CA ASN A 1 3.46 16.31 -9.92
C ASN A 1 3.57 17.39 -10.98
N ALA A 2 4.73 17.65 -11.60
CA ALA A 2 4.88 18.70 -12.61
C ALA A 2 3.81 18.72 -13.73
N TYR A 3 3.30 17.56 -14.17
CA TYR A 3 2.19 17.48 -15.12
C TYR A 3 0.89 18.09 -14.60
N LEU A 4 0.48 17.77 -13.35
CA LEU A 4 -0.70 18.36 -12.71
C LEU A 4 -0.51 19.86 -12.51
N ASP A 5 0.66 20.27 -12.05
CA ASP A 5 0.96 21.66 -11.72
C ASP A 5 0.89 22.56 -12.96
N ARG A 6 1.32 22.06 -14.12
CA ARG A 6 1.23 22.81 -15.39
C ARG A 6 -0.18 22.86 -15.96
N ARG A 7 -0.99 21.82 -15.73
CA ARG A 7 -2.34 21.68 -16.33
C ARG A 7 -3.43 22.24 -15.44
N GLU A 8 -3.17 22.37 -14.14
CA GLU A 8 -4.04 22.96 -13.12
C GLU A 8 -5.51 22.52 -13.27
N PRO A 9 -5.83 21.21 -13.24
CA PRO A 9 -7.18 20.70 -13.51
C PRO A 9 -8.27 21.31 -12.60
N TRP A 10 -7.91 21.69 -11.36
CA TRP A 10 -8.80 22.38 -10.42
C TRP A 10 -9.22 23.79 -10.89
N LYS A 11 -8.45 24.41 -11.79
CA LYS A 11 -8.82 25.67 -12.47
C LYS A 11 -9.48 25.40 -13.81
N THR A 12 -8.89 24.52 -14.63
CA THR A 12 -9.36 24.30 -16.02
C THR A 12 -10.72 23.64 -16.10
N ILE A 13 -11.16 22.91 -15.08
CA ILE A 13 -12.51 22.33 -14.98
C ILE A 13 -13.64 23.36 -15.20
N LYS A 14 -13.41 24.64 -14.94
CA LYS A 14 -14.40 25.71 -15.12
C LYS A 14 -14.58 26.14 -16.58
N ASN A 15 -13.54 25.96 -17.40
CA ASN A 15 -13.48 26.49 -18.77
C ASN A 15 -13.43 25.37 -19.82
N ASP A 16 -12.66 24.31 -19.54
CA ASP A 16 -12.54 23.12 -20.39
C ASP A 16 -12.59 21.86 -19.51
N PRO A 17 -13.81 21.35 -19.23
CA PRO A 17 -14.00 20.14 -18.44
C PRO A 17 -13.38 18.90 -19.07
N THR A 18 -13.30 18.84 -20.40
CA THR A 18 -12.76 17.69 -21.13
C THR A 18 -11.25 17.59 -20.92
N ASP A 19 -10.54 18.71 -20.98
CA ASP A 19 -9.10 18.75 -20.75
C ASP A 19 -8.74 18.49 -19.27
N ALA A 20 -9.54 19.01 -18.33
CA ALA A 20 -9.41 18.70 -16.92
C ALA A 20 -9.60 17.20 -16.65
N ALA A 21 -10.66 16.59 -17.20
CA ALA A 21 -10.92 15.15 -17.09
C ALA A 21 -9.78 14.31 -17.67
N ARG A 22 -9.26 14.68 -18.85
CA ARG A 22 -8.10 14.01 -19.46
C ARG A 22 -6.89 14.05 -18.54
N SER A 23 -6.60 15.23 -17.97
CA SER A 23 -5.42 15.44 -17.13
C SER A 23 -5.50 14.65 -15.82
N VAL A 24 -6.68 14.60 -15.19
CA VAL A 24 -6.94 13.78 -14.00
C VAL A 24 -6.80 12.29 -14.33
N TYR A 25 -7.44 11.83 -15.41
CA TYR A 25 -7.38 10.42 -15.82
C TYR A 25 -5.94 9.97 -16.13
N THR A 26 -5.16 10.78 -16.84
CA THR A 26 -3.74 10.49 -17.09
C THR A 26 -2.96 10.27 -15.79
N ILE A 27 -3.22 11.07 -14.76
CA ILE A 27 -2.52 10.93 -13.48
C ILE A 27 -3.02 9.72 -12.69
N LEU A 28 -4.31 9.42 -12.72
CA LEU A 28 -4.84 8.20 -12.11
C LEU A 28 -4.20 6.95 -12.74
N ARG A 29 -4.01 6.94 -14.06
CA ARG A 29 -3.27 5.86 -14.76
C ARG A 29 -1.82 5.75 -14.28
N VAL A 30 -1.14 6.86 -14.08
CA VAL A 30 0.23 6.86 -13.53
C VAL A 30 0.25 6.32 -12.11
N ILE A 31 -0.65 6.78 -11.23
CA ILE A 31 -0.78 6.32 -9.84
C ILE A 31 -1.05 4.81 -9.78
N ASP A 32 -1.95 4.33 -10.63
CA ASP A 32 -2.32 2.92 -10.73
C ASP A 32 -1.15 2.02 -11.13
N ASN A 33 -0.25 2.49 -12.01
CA ASN A 33 0.98 1.77 -12.33
C ASN A 33 2.04 1.89 -11.23
N LEU A 34 2.18 3.07 -10.60
CA LEU A 34 3.12 3.29 -9.49
C LEU A 34 2.81 2.38 -8.30
N LYS A 35 1.52 2.15 -8.01
CA LYS A 35 1.08 1.15 -7.03
C LYS A 35 1.74 -0.21 -7.30
N THR A 36 1.66 -0.72 -8.54
CA THR A 36 2.25 -2.01 -8.90
C THR A 36 3.77 -1.98 -8.77
N LEU A 37 4.42 -0.93 -9.28
CA LEU A 37 5.87 -0.79 -9.24
C LEU A 37 6.44 -0.70 -7.82
N LEU A 38 5.71 -0.04 -6.92
CA LEU A 38 6.13 0.19 -5.54
C LEU A 38 5.66 -0.91 -4.59
N ALA A 39 4.77 -1.81 -5.01
CA ALA A 39 4.23 -2.88 -4.16
C ALA A 39 5.30 -3.70 -3.43
N PRO A 40 6.44 -4.09 -4.04
CA PRO A 40 7.49 -4.85 -3.34
C PRO A 40 8.18 -4.08 -2.21
N PHE A 41 8.15 -2.74 -2.23
CA PHE A 41 8.83 -1.88 -1.25
C PHE A 41 7.86 -1.24 -0.26
N LEU A 42 6.63 -0.98 -0.71
CA LEU A 42 5.59 -0.26 0.02
C LEU A 42 4.27 -1.05 -0.07
N PRO A 43 4.21 -2.29 0.43
CA PRO A 43 3.06 -3.18 0.22
C PRO A 43 1.77 -2.61 0.77
N PHE A 44 1.80 -2.02 1.97
CA PHE A 44 0.62 -1.46 2.63
C PHE A 44 0.08 -0.21 1.93
N SER A 45 0.96 0.72 1.55
CA SER A 45 0.52 1.93 0.83
C SER A 45 0.03 1.59 -0.57
N SER A 46 0.65 0.60 -1.22
CA SER A 46 0.20 0.11 -2.53
C SER A 46 -1.19 -0.54 -2.42
N GLN A 47 -1.44 -1.33 -1.38
CA GLN A 47 -2.75 -1.88 -1.09
C GLN A 47 -3.81 -0.78 -0.85
N LYS A 48 -3.50 0.26 -0.06
CA LYS A 48 -4.42 1.39 0.13
C LYS A 48 -4.75 2.10 -1.19
N VAL A 49 -3.74 2.34 -2.05
CA VAL A 49 -3.97 2.93 -3.38
C VAL A 49 -4.81 2.00 -4.26
N HIS A 50 -4.62 0.68 -4.17
CA HIS A 50 -5.43 -0.31 -4.85
C HIS A 50 -6.92 -0.09 -4.53
N GLU A 51 -7.24 0.00 -3.26
CA GLU A 51 -8.59 0.17 -2.76
C GLU A 51 -9.15 1.55 -3.12
N TYR A 52 -8.37 2.63 -2.97
CA TYR A 52 -8.80 3.98 -3.36
C TYR A 52 -9.16 4.08 -4.84
N LEU A 53 -8.43 3.35 -5.69
CA LEU A 53 -8.74 3.28 -7.12
C LEU A 53 -10.01 2.46 -7.41
N GLY A 54 -10.64 1.84 -6.41
CA GLY A 54 -11.88 1.08 -6.55
C GLY A 54 -11.69 -0.40 -6.81
N TYR A 55 -10.45 -0.91 -6.76
CA TYR A 55 -10.20 -2.34 -6.94
C TYR A 55 -10.49 -3.13 -5.66
N ASP A 56 -10.92 -4.38 -5.85
CA ASP A 56 -11.16 -5.36 -4.79
C ASP A 56 -10.03 -6.37 -4.70
N GLY A 57 -9.91 -7.02 -3.53
CA GLY A 57 -8.89 -8.04 -3.28
C GLY A 57 -7.58 -7.46 -2.77
N GLN A 58 -6.59 -8.35 -2.62
CA GLN A 58 -5.29 -8.01 -2.07
C GLN A 58 -4.16 -8.24 -3.07
N ILE A 59 -3.23 -7.29 -3.13
CA ILE A 59 -2.07 -7.36 -4.02
C ILE A 59 -1.19 -8.58 -3.66
N PHE A 60 -0.98 -8.80 -2.37
CA PHE A 60 -0.17 -9.90 -1.83
C PHE A 60 -1.03 -10.91 -1.08
N GLY A 61 -0.47 -12.10 -0.86
CA GLY A 61 -1.05 -13.14 -0.04
C GLY A 61 -0.71 -12.99 1.44
N ASP A 62 -1.13 -13.97 2.23
CA ASP A 62 -0.99 -13.96 3.67
C ASP A 62 0.32 -14.65 4.09
N LEU A 63 0.99 -14.11 5.11
CA LEU A 63 2.10 -14.79 5.79
C LEU A 63 1.54 -15.52 7.01
N VAL A 64 1.71 -16.84 7.05
CA VAL A 64 1.12 -17.71 8.08
C VAL A 64 2.21 -18.51 8.76
N ILE A 65 2.30 -18.41 10.08
CA ILE A 65 3.17 -19.28 10.87
C ILE A 65 2.47 -20.61 11.09
N ARG A 66 3.15 -21.72 10.83
CA ARG A 66 2.65 -23.08 11.11
C ARG A 66 3.70 -23.88 11.84
N ASP A 67 3.23 -24.70 12.78
CA ASP A 67 4.05 -25.73 13.41
C ASP A 67 4.35 -26.86 12.40
N VAL A 68 5.64 -27.11 12.18
CA VAL A 68 6.11 -28.21 11.35
C VAL A 68 6.81 -29.22 12.23
N GLN A 69 6.37 -30.48 12.12
CA GLN A 69 7.00 -31.63 12.76
C GLN A 69 8.02 -32.23 11.79
N GLU A 70 9.31 -32.13 12.12
CA GLU A 70 10.38 -32.84 11.42
C GLU A 70 10.83 -34.06 12.23
N GLU A 71 11.60 -34.96 11.61
CA GLU A 71 12.09 -36.20 12.25
C GLU A 71 12.83 -35.96 13.58
N THR A 72 13.47 -34.79 13.73
CA THR A 72 14.33 -34.49 14.90
C THR A 72 13.79 -33.38 15.80
N ARG A 73 12.82 -32.57 15.36
CA ARG A 73 12.26 -31.46 16.15
C ARG A 73 10.97 -30.88 15.58
N ALA A 74 10.16 -30.30 16.46
CA ALA A 74 9.08 -29.39 16.11
C ALA A 74 9.60 -27.95 16.04
N HIS A 75 9.19 -27.17 15.04
CA HIS A 75 9.48 -25.74 15.01
C HIS A 75 8.48 -24.96 14.16
N ASN A 76 8.41 -23.65 14.41
CA ASN A 76 7.57 -22.72 13.67
C ASN A 76 8.24 -22.33 12.35
N VAL A 77 7.46 -22.39 11.26
CA VAL A 77 7.88 -21.98 9.92
C VAL A 77 6.92 -20.92 9.39
N LEU A 78 7.49 -19.87 8.78
CA LEU A 78 6.73 -18.85 8.08
C LEU A 78 6.43 -19.31 6.65
N PHE A 79 5.16 -19.53 6.34
CA PHE A 79 4.69 -19.86 5.00
C PHE A 79 4.05 -18.65 4.32
N TYR A 80 4.13 -18.60 2.99
CA TYR A 80 3.38 -17.65 2.18
C TYR A 80 2.20 -18.36 1.51
N ASP A 81 0.99 -17.90 1.79
CA ASP A 81 -0.24 -18.34 1.15
C ASP A 81 -0.69 -17.30 0.10
N GLY A 82 -0.37 -17.57 -1.17
CA GLY A 82 -0.73 -16.73 -2.30
C GLY A 82 -2.16 -16.92 -2.82
N SER A 83 -3.00 -17.78 -2.21
CA SER A 83 -4.30 -18.16 -2.77
C SER A 83 -5.26 -16.99 -3.01
N LYS A 84 -5.17 -15.93 -2.18
CA LYS A 84 -5.98 -14.72 -2.28
C LYS A 84 -5.27 -13.57 -3.03
N ALA A 85 -4.01 -13.76 -3.41
CA ALA A 85 -3.21 -12.71 -4.04
C ALA A 85 -3.66 -12.51 -5.49
N ILE A 86 -4.05 -11.29 -5.83
CA ILE A 86 -4.47 -10.92 -7.19
C ILE A 86 -3.44 -10.05 -7.92
N GLY A 87 -2.40 -9.59 -7.22
CA GLY A 87 -1.37 -8.72 -7.79
C GLY A 87 -0.62 -9.38 -8.94
N ARG A 88 -0.51 -8.67 -10.07
CA ARG A 88 0.31 -9.07 -11.22
C ARG A 88 1.31 -7.98 -11.55
N TRP A 89 2.53 -8.39 -11.91
CA TRP A 89 3.55 -7.47 -12.41
C TRP A 89 3.31 -7.20 -13.90
N GLU A 90 2.29 -6.39 -14.17
CA GLU A 90 1.91 -5.99 -15.52
C GLU A 90 1.40 -4.56 -15.54
N ALA A 91 1.34 -3.98 -16.74
CA ALA A 91 0.76 -2.65 -16.90
C ALA A 91 -0.70 -2.68 -16.45
N SER A 92 -1.04 -1.82 -15.50
CA SER A 92 -2.39 -1.78 -14.95
C SER A 92 -3.40 -1.32 -16.00
N GLN A 93 -4.69 -1.64 -15.84
CA GLN A 93 -5.76 -1.08 -16.66
C GLN A 93 -6.84 -0.51 -15.74
N LEU A 94 -6.90 0.83 -15.65
CA LEU A 94 -7.95 1.56 -14.96
C LEU A 94 -9.03 1.90 -15.99
N PRO A 95 -10.21 1.26 -15.95
CA PRO A 95 -11.31 1.55 -16.86
C PRO A 95 -11.84 2.98 -16.65
N ALA A 96 -12.22 3.64 -17.75
CA ALA A 96 -12.96 4.88 -17.67
C ALA A 96 -14.33 4.63 -17.00
N GLY A 97 -14.72 5.52 -16.08
CA GLY A 97 -15.97 5.38 -15.33
C GLY A 97 -15.88 4.46 -14.12
N GLN A 98 -14.72 3.87 -13.81
CA GLN A 98 -14.52 3.13 -12.55
C GLN A 98 -14.79 4.05 -11.35
N ALA A 99 -15.66 3.59 -10.46
CA ALA A 99 -15.96 4.29 -9.22
C ALA A 99 -14.72 4.24 -8.30
N LEU A 100 -14.21 5.42 -7.94
CA LEU A 100 -13.12 5.55 -6.98
C LEU A 100 -13.69 5.55 -5.55
N ARG A 101 -12.94 4.99 -4.60
CA ARG A 101 -13.26 5.09 -3.17
C ARG A 101 -12.67 6.39 -2.61
N GLN A 102 -13.23 6.87 -1.50
CA GLN A 102 -12.76 8.11 -0.88
C GLN A 102 -11.29 7.97 -0.43
N PRO A 103 -10.35 8.75 -0.98
CA PRO A 103 -8.96 8.66 -0.59
C PRO A 103 -8.71 9.40 0.73
N ALA A 104 -7.74 8.91 1.49
CA ALA A 104 -7.14 9.62 2.63
C ALA A 104 -5.62 9.73 2.43
N PRO A 105 -4.94 10.68 3.12
CA PRO A 105 -3.48 10.80 3.06
C PRO A 105 -2.79 9.46 3.33
N LEU A 106 -1.90 9.05 2.42
CA LEU A 106 -1.17 7.77 2.55
C LEU A 106 -0.10 7.80 3.64
N TYR A 107 0.46 8.99 3.90
CA TYR A 107 1.55 9.19 4.83
C TYR A 107 1.25 10.39 5.72
N VAL A 108 1.56 10.25 7.00
CA VAL A 108 1.59 11.34 7.97
C VAL A 108 3.04 11.80 8.07
N LYS A 109 3.25 13.11 8.17
CA LYS A 109 4.59 13.66 8.36
C LYS A 109 5.13 13.18 9.71
N LEU A 110 6.36 12.69 9.72
CA LEU A 110 7.01 12.28 10.96
C LEU A 110 7.44 13.52 11.74
N ASP A 111 6.95 13.65 12.97
CA ASP A 111 7.34 14.76 13.85
C ASP A 111 8.73 14.51 14.47
N PRO A 112 9.58 15.55 14.56
CA PRO A 112 10.93 15.41 15.13
C PRO A 112 10.95 14.86 16.55
N GLU A 113 9.91 15.15 17.34
CA GLU A 113 9.79 14.65 18.71
C GLU A 113 9.66 13.12 18.76
N ILE A 114 8.88 12.53 17.86
CA ILE A 114 8.73 11.07 17.73
C ILE A 114 10.08 10.45 17.37
N VAL A 115 10.84 11.08 16.48
CA VAL A 115 12.18 10.61 16.09
C VAL A 115 13.10 10.55 17.30
N GLU A 116 13.07 11.58 18.14
CA GLU A 116 13.92 11.63 19.34
C GLU A 116 13.49 10.60 20.39
N GLN A 117 12.18 10.40 20.59
CA GLN A 117 11.66 9.35 21.47
C GLN A 117 12.09 7.95 20.99
N GLU A 118 11.91 7.63 19.71
CA GLU A 118 12.31 6.34 19.13
C GLU A 118 13.82 6.09 19.24
N ARG A 119 14.62 7.15 19.13
CA ARG A 119 16.08 7.08 19.31
C ARG A 119 16.49 6.66 20.71
N GLN A 120 15.73 7.02 21.74
CA GLN A 120 16.03 6.64 23.12
C GLN A 120 15.88 5.14 23.34
N TYR A 121 15.05 4.45 22.55
CA TYR A 121 14.87 3.00 22.60
C TYR A 121 15.97 2.22 21.85
N LEU A 122 16.75 2.86 20.97
CA LEU A 122 17.82 2.20 20.24
C LEU A 122 18.97 1.80 21.19
N GLY A 123 19.29 0.50 21.22
CA GLY A 123 20.38 -0.03 22.05
C GLY A 123 20.03 -0.25 23.52
N GLN A 124 18.77 -0.01 23.92
CA GLN A 124 18.30 -0.34 25.26
C GLN A 124 18.17 -1.86 25.44
N PRO A 125 18.41 -2.39 26.66
CA PRO A 125 18.08 -3.78 26.96
C PRO A 125 16.58 -4.00 26.72
N ARG A 126 16.24 -4.99 25.89
CA ARG A 126 14.85 -5.44 25.72
C ARG A 126 14.66 -6.72 26.52
N GLU A 127 13.63 -6.75 27.35
CA GLU A 127 13.16 -8.00 27.92
C GLU A 127 12.44 -8.78 26.81
N GLU A 128 13.05 -9.89 26.37
CA GLU A 128 12.43 -10.81 25.42
C GLU A 128 11.34 -11.60 26.15
N GLY A 129 10.09 -11.13 26.04
CA GLY A 129 8.92 -11.86 26.48
C GLY A 129 8.49 -12.92 25.45
N ALA A 130 7.82 -13.97 25.92
CA ALA A 130 7.13 -14.89 25.01
C ALA A 130 6.09 -14.09 24.19
N ILE A 131 6.04 -14.33 22.87
CA ILE A 131 5.03 -13.73 21.99
C ILE A 131 3.68 -14.27 22.44
N THR A 132 2.91 -13.43 23.12
CA THR A 132 1.53 -13.73 23.50
C THR A 132 0.63 -13.19 22.39
N PHE A 133 -0.15 -14.08 21.78
CA PHE A 133 -1.20 -13.68 20.86
C PHE A 133 -2.46 -13.49 21.68
N ASP A 134 -3.03 -12.29 21.69
CA ASP A 134 -4.34 -12.06 22.29
C ASP A 134 -5.37 -12.91 21.51
N GLU A 135 -5.98 -13.88 22.19
CA GLU A 135 -7.12 -14.64 21.68
C GLU A 135 -8.32 -13.67 21.61
N ASN A 136 -8.69 -13.26 20.40
CA ASN A 136 -9.97 -12.60 20.10
C ASN A 136 -10.94 -13.61 19.47
#